data_AF-A0A897NH12-F1
#
_entry.id   AF-A0A897NH12-F1
#
_cell.length_a   1.000
_cell.length_b   1.000
_cell.length_c   1.000
_cell.angle_alpha   90.00
_cell.angle_beta   90.00
_cell.angle_gamma   90.00
#
_symmetry.space_group_name_H-M   'P 1'
#
loop_
_entity.id
_entity.type
_entity.pdbx_description
1 polymer ?
#
loop_
_entity_poly.entity_id
_entity_poly.type
_entity_poly.pdbx_seq_one_letter_code
_entity_poly.pdbx_strand_id
1 'polypeptide(L)'
;MREGGTRLEVLAAVASLERDRETPPRQKDITDLVSVTRGTVSKTCSTLVDEGQLLEDDGEYRVNEEMLLLIYKEHIESYLVRDSANNGFADLVEARNEIRLDLKGELRQLVADDEDGRRDLMVNILQEVLVYALSFREIQTLRDYLFAVDHLVRTLAAHVATNQNLDESDVAHSDALRLLLLVAVVLDRGYAMLARLRASHTDLEEFLPGEPPEDQMIRYLNP
;
A
#
# COMPACT_ATOMS: atom_id res chain seq x y z
N MET A 1 -26.32 1.96 2.27
CA MET A 1 -24.95 1.47 2.03
C MET A 1 -24.76 1.34 0.53
N ARG A 2 -23.71 1.94 -0.05
CA ARG A 2 -23.40 1.78 -1.48
C ARG A 2 -22.79 0.39 -1.68
N GLU A 3 -23.00 -0.24 -2.84
CA GLU A 3 -22.53 -1.61 -3.13
C GLU A 3 -21.02 -1.81 -2.84
N GLY A 4 -20.20 -0.80 -3.14
CA GLY A 4 -18.76 -0.82 -2.83
C GLY A 4 -18.42 -0.90 -1.33
N GLY A 5 -19.27 -0.34 -0.46
CA GLY A 5 -19.07 -0.40 1.00
C GLY A 5 -19.34 -1.76 1.58
N THR A 6 -20.40 -2.42 1.11
CA THR A 6 -20.71 -3.77 1.52
C THR A 6 -19.65 -4.77 1.08
N ARG A 7 -19.08 -4.61 -0.13
CA ARG A 7 -17.98 -5.47 -0.61
C ARG A 7 -16.75 -5.39 0.29
N LEU A 8 -16.28 -4.17 0.55
CA LEU A 8 -15.10 -3.94 1.38
C LEU A 8 -15.32 -4.39 2.83
N GLU A 9 -16.50 -4.14 3.40
CA GLU A 9 -16.84 -4.57 4.76
C GLU A 9 -16.79 -6.10 4.91
N VAL A 10 -17.30 -6.85 3.92
CA VAL A 10 -17.21 -8.32 3.91
C VAL A 10 -15.76 -8.79 3.77
N LEU A 11 -14.99 -8.19 2.86
CA LEU A 11 -13.57 -8.53 2.68
C LEU A 11 -12.74 -8.27 3.95
N ALA A 12 -12.98 -7.13 4.60
CA ALA A 12 -12.36 -6.74 5.86
C ALA A 12 -12.73 -7.68 7.01
N ALA A 13 -13.99 -8.14 7.07
CA ALA A 13 -14.43 -9.12 8.06
C ALA A 13 -13.73 -10.46 7.89
N VAL A 14 -13.54 -10.94 6.64
CA VAL A 14 -12.76 -12.16 6.38
C VAL A 14 -11.31 -11.99 6.84
N ALA A 15 -10.63 -10.91 6.43
CA ALA A 15 -9.25 -10.62 6.85
C ALA A 15 -9.09 -10.58 8.38
N SER A 16 -10.02 -9.91 9.09
CA SER A 16 -9.99 -9.83 10.55
C SER A 16 -10.17 -11.20 11.21
N LEU A 17 -11.06 -12.04 10.66
CA LEU A 17 -11.32 -13.37 11.19
C LEU A 17 -10.14 -14.33 10.94
N GLU A 18 -9.51 -14.25 9.78
CA GLU A 18 -8.31 -15.03 9.45
C GLU A 18 -7.12 -14.68 10.36
N ARG A 19 -6.97 -13.40 10.73
CA ARG A 19 -5.91 -12.97 11.64
C ARG A 19 -6.09 -13.52 13.05
N ASP A 20 -7.33 -13.55 13.53
CA ASP A 20 -7.63 -13.86 14.93
C ASP A 20 -7.91 -15.36 15.17
N ARG A 21 -7.94 -16.20 14.13
CA ARG A 21 -8.33 -17.61 14.20
C ARG A 21 -7.41 -18.52 13.39
N GLU A 22 -7.25 -19.76 13.86
CA GLU A 22 -6.48 -20.78 13.13
C GLU A 22 -7.22 -21.36 11.91
N THR A 23 -8.55 -21.26 11.90
CA THR A 23 -9.41 -21.79 10.83
C THR A 23 -10.09 -20.66 10.06
N PRO A 24 -10.20 -20.74 8.73
CA PRO A 24 -10.84 -19.68 7.96
C PRO A 24 -12.33 -19.54 8.30
N PRO A 25 -12.88 -18.32 8.22
CA PRO A 25 -14.26 -18.06 8.59
C PRO A 25 -15.27 -18.68 7.62
N ARG A 26 -16.42 -19.07 8.16
CA ARG A 26 -17.61 -19.42 7.36
C ARG A 26 -18.54 -18.22 7.24
N GLN A 27 -19.50 -18.29 6.32
CA GLN A 27 -20.46 -17.20 6.09
C GLN A 27 -21.19 -16.73 7.36
N LYS A 28 -21.44 -17.64 8.31
CA LYS A 28 -22.05 -17.30 9.60
C LYS A 28 -21.17 -16.36 10.42
N ASP A 29 -19.87 -16.65 10.52
CA ASP A 29 -18.91 -15.85 11.26
C ASP A 29 -18.80 -14.43 10.69
N ILE A 30 -18.76 -14.33 9.36
CA ILE A 30 -18.74 -13.05 8.65
C ILE A 30 -20.02 -12.24 8.96
N THR A 31 -21.19 -12.91 8.94
CA THR A 31 -22.48 -12.27 9.22
C THR A 31 -22.54 -11.65 10.62
N ASP A 32 -21.83 -12.22 11.59
CA ASP A 32 -21.83 -11.73 12.98
C ASP A 32 -20.96 -10.46 13.16
N LEU A 33 -20.09 -10.14 12.19
CA LEU A 33 -19.16 -8.99 12.24
C LEU A 33 -19.58 -7.80 11.36
N VAL A 34 -20.38 -8.05 10.32
CA VAL A 34 -20.79 -7.01 9.37
C VAL A 34 -22.18 -6.47 9.67
N SER A 35 -22.45 -5.26 9.21
CA SER A 35 -23.73 -4.57 9.43
C SER A 35 -24.85 -4.97 8.46
N VAL A 36 -24.56 -5.86 7.50
CA VAL A 36 -25.50 -6.27 6.45
C VAL A 36 -26.15 -7.62 6.73
N THR A 37 -27.27 -7.88 6.06
CA THR A 37 -28.04 -9.12 6.27
C THR A 37 -27.31 -10.37 5.76
N ARG A 38 -27.63 -11.54 6.32
CA ARG A 38 -27.13 -12.85 5.83
C ARG A 38 -27.28 -13.05 4.32
N GLY A 39 -28.43 -12.65 3.76
CA GLY A 39 -28.67 -12.76 2.32
C GLY A 39 -27.74 -11.87 1.50
N THR A 40 -27.46 -10.67 2.01
CA THR A 40 -26.46 -9.76 1.44
C THR A 40 -25.06 -10.35 1.53
N VAL A 41 -24.65 -10.86 2.70
CA VAL A 41 -23.33 -11.50 2.89
C VAL A 41 -23.14 -12.65 1.90
N SER A 42 -24.13 -13.53 1.77
CA SER A 42 -24.07 -14.67 0.85
C SER A 42 -23.84 -14.22 -0.59
N LYS A 43 -24.64 -13.27 -1.07
CA LYS A 43 -24.50 -12.71 -2.42
C LYS A 43 -23.13 -12.06 -2.61
N THR A 44 -22.68 -11.27 -1.65
CA THR A 44 -21.40 -10.56 -1.72
C THR A 44 -20.22 -11.53 -1.68
N CYS A 45 -20.22 -12.56 -0.84
CA CYS A 45 -19.17 -13.58 -0.82
C CYS A 45 -19.09 -14.30 -2.18
N SER A 46 -20.23 -14.72 -2.75
CA SER A 46 -20.27 -15.32 -4.08
C SER A 46 -19.66 -14.40 -5.15
N THR A 47 -20.03 -13.11 -5.15
CA THR A 47 -19.45 -12.14 -6.10
C THR A 47 -17.96 -11.94 -5.90
N LEU A 48 -17.48 -11.87 -4.65
CA LEU A 48 -16.04 -11.71 -4.36
C LEU A 48 -15.24 -12.96 -4.76
N VAL A 49 -15.82 -14.15 -4.66
CA VAL A 49 -15.23 -15.40 -5.17
C VAL A 49 -15.19 -15.39 -6.69
N ASP A 50 -16.30 -15.02 -7.36
CA ASP A 50 -16.37 -14.92 -8.82
C ASP A 50 -15.36 -13.90 -9.38
N GLU A 51 -15.12 -12.80 -8.65
CA GLU A 51 -14.15 -11.76 -8.97
C GLU A 51 -12.71 -12.13 -8.53
N GLY A 52 -12.53 -13.26 -7.86
CA GLY A 52 -11.22 -13.77 -7.40
C GLY A 52 -10.63 -13.02 -6.21
N GLN A 53 -11.38 -12.17 -5.51
CA GLN A 53 -10.94 -11.45 -4.31
C GLN A 53 -11.03 -12.30 -3.04
N LEU A 54 -11.93 -13.30 -3.03
CA LEU A 54 -11.98 -14.34 -2.02
C LEU A 54 -11.71 -15.70 -2.67
N LEU A 55 -11.10 -16.59 -1.89
CA LEU A 55 -11.05 -18.03 -2.17
C LEU A 55 -12.10 -18.72 -1.29
N GLU A 56 -12.74 -19.76 -1.82
CA GLU A 56 -13.72 -20.57 -1.09
C GLU A 56 -13.38 -22.05 -1.23
N ASP A 57 -13.37 -22.75 -0.10
CA ASP A 57 -13.20 -24.21 -0.02
C ASP A 57 -14.08 -24.75 1.12
N ASP A 58 -14.97 -25.70 0.82
CA ASP A 58 -15.96 -26.28 1.77
C ASP A 58 -16.73 -25.25 2.63
N GLY A 59 -17.09 -24.11 2.05
CA GLY A 59 -17.80 -23.01 2.71
C GLY A 59 -16.94 -22.15 3.64
N GLU A 60 -15.62 -22.32 3.60
CA GLU A 60 -14.63 -21.53 4.32
C GLU A 60 -14.00 -20.51 3.37
N TYR A 61 -13.91 -19.26 3.82
CA TYR A 61 -13.49 -18.13 2.98
C TYR A 61 -12.11 -17.63 3.40
N ARG A 62 -11.26 -17.35 2.41
CA ARG A 62 -9.96 -16.70 2.59
C ARG A 62 -9.82 -15.50 1.69
N VAL A 63 -9.08 -14.49 2.12
CA VAL A 63 -8.68 -13.39 1.24
C VAL A 63 -7.70 -13.91 0.19
N ASN A 64 -7.94 -13.60 -1.08
CA ASN A 64 -6.98 -13.92 -2.13
C ASN A 64 -5.86 -12.88 -2.16
N GLU A 65 -4.73 -13.21 -1.52
CA GLU A 65 -3.56 -12.35 -1.42
C GLU A 65 -2.96 -11.99 -2.78
N GLU A 66 -2.94 -12.93 -3.73
CA GLU A 66 -2.45 -12.66 -5.09
C GLU A 66 -3.30 -11.60 -5.78
N MET A 67 -4.62 -11.68 -5.63
CA MET A 67 -5.54 -10.68 -6.18
C MET A 67 -5.37 -9.32 -5.49
N LEU A 68 -5.17 -9.28 -4.16
CA LEU A 68 -4.88 -8.03 -3.46
C LEU A 68 -3.61 -7.34 -3.98
N LEU A 69 -2.54 -8.12 -4.16
CA LEU A 69 -1.29 -7.62 -4.73
C LEU A 69 -1.49 -7.12 -6.16
N LEU A 70 -2.24 -7.85 -6.98
CA LEU A 70 -2.53 -7.43 -8.35
C LEU A 70 -3.28 -6.10 -8.39
N ILE A 71 -4.33 -5.96 -7.58
CA ILE A 71 -5.10 -4.71 -7.46
C ILE A 71 -4.19 -3.57 -7.00
N TYR A 72 -3.35 -3.79 -6.00
CA TYR A 72 -2.44 -2.75 -5.52
C TYR A 72 -1.36 -2.40 -6.55
N LYS A 73 -0.80 -3.40 -7.24
CA LYS A 73 0.14 -3.21 -8.34
C LYS A 73 -0.46 -2.33 -9.42
N GLU A 74 -1.68 -2.63 -9.89
CA GLU A 74 -2.37 -1.83 -10.90
C GLU A 74 -2.63 -0.39 -10.42
N HIS A 75 -2.98 -0.24 -9.14
CA HIS A 75 -3.11 1.06 -8.51
C HIS A 75 -1.80 1.84 -8.53
N ILE A 76 -0.68 1.25 -8.12
CA ILE A 76 0.66 1.89 -8.18
C ILE A 76 1.08 2.19 -9.62
N GLU A 77 0.81 1.31 -10.58
CA GLU A 77 1.11 1.55 -11.99
C GLU A 77 0.43 2.81 -12.53
N SER A 78 -0.73 3.19 -11.98
CA SER A 78 -1.41 4.46 -12.30
C SER A 78 -0.63 5.70 -11.84
N TYR A 79 0.28 5.57 -10.88
CA TYR A 79 1.16 6.64 -10.40
C TYR A 79 2.45 6.77 -11.21
N LEU A 80 2.82 5.77 -12.01
CA LEU A 80 4.09 5.72 -12.75
C LEU A 80 4.11 6.60 -14.03
N VAL A 81 3.39 7.73 -13.97
CA VAL A 81 3.45 8.80 -14.95
C VAL A 81 4.83 9.45 -14.90
N ARG A 82 5.37 9.84 -16.05
CA ARG A 82 6.66 10.52 -16.12
C ARG A 82 6.53 11.94 -15.58
N ASP A 83 7.41 12.31 -14.66
CA ASP A 83 7.54 13.70 -14.23
C ASP A 83 8.30 14.50 -15.29
N SER A 84 7.75 15.65 -15.68
CA SER A 84 8.42 16.58 -16.58
C SER A 84 9.43 17.43 -15.81
N ALA A 85 10.61 17.64 -16.39
CA ALA A 85 11.66 18.46 -15.81
C ALA A 85 11.12 19.84 -15.41
N ASN A 86 11.09 20.10 -14.11
CA ASN A 86 10.96 21.44 -13.58
C ASN A 86 12.38 22.00 -13.47
N ASN A 87 12.69 23.11 -14.14
CA ASN A 87 14.07 23.61 -14.32
C ASN A 87 14.83 23.84 -13.01
N GLY A 88 14.13 24.01 -11.88
CA GLY A 88 14.76 24.14 -10.55
C GLY A 88 15.16 22.84 -9.86
N PHE A 89 14.76 21.68 -10.39
CA PHE A 89 14.91 20.36 -9.74
C PHE A 89 15.29 19.24 -10.73
N ALA A 90 16.04 19.58 -11.79
CA ALA A 90 16.33 18.64 -12.87
C ALA A 90 16.95 17.31 -12.38
N ASP A 91 17.98 17.40 -11.54
CA ASP A 91 18.71 16.22 -11.02
C ASP A 91 17.81 15.31 -10.17
N LEU A 92 16.93 15.88 -9.35
CA LEU A 92 15.99 15.10 -8.53
C LEU A 92 14.85 14.51 -9.37
N VAL A 93 14.41 15.22 -10.42
CA VAL A 93 13.45 14.67 -11.39
C VAL A 93 14.08 13.51 -12.17
N GLU A 94 15.37 13.57 -12.47
CA GLU A 94 16.11 12.47 -13.09
C GLU A 94 16.18 11.26 -12.15
N ALA A 95 16.67 11.43 -10.92
CA ALA A 95 16.74 10.38 -9.90
C ALA A 95 15.38 9.70 -9.64
N ARG A 96 14.29 10.47 -9.55
CA ARG A 96 12.93 9.92 -9.41
C ARG A 96 12.46 9.16 -10.64
N ASN A 97 12.85 9.60 -11.84
CA ASN A 97 12.52 8.89 -13.07
C ASN A 97 13.26 7.56 -13.19
N GLU A 98 14.47 7.46 -12.66
CA GLU A 98 15.22 6.20 -12.51
C GLU A 98 14.53 5.26 -11.51
N ILE A 99 14.23 5.74 -10.30
CA ILE A 99 13.44 5.01 -9.29
C ILE A 99 12.11 4.48 -9.85
N ARG A 100 11.43 5.27 -10.67
CA ARG A 100 10.18 4.86 -11.34
C ARG A 100 10.40 3.73 -12.36
N LEU A 101 11.53 3.71 -13.06
CA LEU A 101 11.88 2.62 -13.98
C LEU A 101 12.20 1.35 -13.20
N ASP A 102 12.95 1.48 -12.10
CA ASP A 102 13.26 0.38 -11.19
C ASP A 102 11.99 -0.23 -10.61
N LEU A 103 11.09 0.59 -10.05
CA LEU A 103 9.83 0.10 -9.48
C LEU A 103 8.97 -0.63 -10.53
N LYS A 104 9.01 -0.24 -11.81
CA LYS A 104 8.32 -1.01 -12.87
C LYS A 104 8.88 -2.42 -13.04
N GLY A 105 10.18 -2.61 -12.84
CA GLY A 105 10.82 -3.92 -12.81
C GLY A 105 10.35 -4.73 -11.61
N GLU A 106 10.46 -4.15 -10.42
CA GLU A 106 10.10 -4.76 -9.14
C GLU A 106 8.62 -5.19 -9.09
N LEU A 107 7.70 -4.34 -9.52
CA LEU A 107 6.27 -4.64 -9.53
C LEU A 107 5.89 -5.81 -10.45
N ARG A 108 6.70 -6.12 -11.47
CA ARG A 108 6.48 -7.31 -12.31
C ARG A 108 6.83 -8.60 -11.55
N GLN A 109 7.81 -8.52 -10.65
CA GLN A 109 8.27 -9.66 -9.86
C GLN A 109 7.42 -9.88 -8.61
N LEU A 110 6.83 -8.81 -8.04
CA LEU A 110 6.03 -8.85 -6.81
C LEU A 110 4.90 -9.91 -6.81
N VAL A 111 4.31 -10.21 -7.97
CA VAL A 111 3.24 -11.21 -8.10
C VAL A 111 3.78 -12.60 -8.44
N ALA A 112 5.00 -12.68 -8.97
CA ALA A 112 5.57 -13.91 -9.55
C ALA A 112 6.51 -14.69 -8.62
N ASP A 113 7.25 -14.01 -7.74
CA ASP A 113 8.27 -14.60 -6.88
C ASP A 113 7.93 -14.45 -5.39
N ASP A 114 8.22 -15.50 -4.61
CA ASP A 114 7.89 -15.61 -3.18
C ASP A 114 9.14 -15.73 -2.27
N GLU A 115 10.35 -15.63 -2.85
CA GLU A 115 11.60 -16.02 -2.14
C GLU A 115 12.36 -14.87 -1.45
N ASP A 116 11.93 -13.61 -1.61
CA ASP A 116 12.69 -12.43 -1.16
C ASP A 116 11.98 -11.53 -0.12
N GLY A 117 10.80 -11.95 0.36
CA GLY A 117 10.04 -11.25 1.40
C GLY A 117 9.32 -9.97 0.95
N ARG A 118 9.46 -9.53 -0.32
CA ARG A 118 8.69 -8.40 -0.86
C ARG A 118 7.20 -8.68 -0.82
N ARG A 119 6.83 -9.87 -1.26
CA ARG A 119 5.45 -10.34 -1.30
C ARG A 119 4.83 -10.34 0.09
N ASP A 120 5.48 -11.01 1.04
CA ASP A 120 5.04 -11.08 2.44
C ASP A 120 4.83 -9.70 3.07
N LEU A 121 5.82 -8.80 2.93
CA LEU A 121 5.69 -7.45 3.47
C LEU A 121 4.47 -6.72 2.89
N MET A 122 4.29 -6.78 1.58
CA MET A 122 3.19 -6.09 0.92
C MET A 122 1.83 -6.70 1.25
N VAL A 123 1.71 -8.03 1.31
CA VAL A 123 0.48 -8.71 1.76
C VAL A 123 0.12 -8.31 3.18
N ASN A 124 1.10 -8.31 4.10
CA ASN A 124 0.88 -7.92 5.48
C ASN A 124 0.39 -6.46 5.60
N ILE A 125 0.97 -5.54 4.83
CA ILE A 125 0.51 -4.14 4.78
C ILE A 125 -0.93 -4.06 4.28
N LEU A 126 -1.26 -4.77 3.19
CA LEU A 126 -2.60 -4.80 2.60
C LEU A 126 -3.64 -5.36 3.59
N GLN A 127 -3.33 -6.50 4.22
CA GLN A 127 -4.20 -7.14 5.20
C GLN A 127 -4.41 -6.27 6.44
N GLU A 128 -3.35 -5.65 6.99
CA GLU A 128 -3.50 -4.77 8.17
C GLU A 128 -4.45 -3.60 7.90
N VAL A 129 -4.43 -3.03 6.69
CA VAL A 129 -5.37 -1.96 6.33
C VAL A 129 -6.79 -2.50 6.16
N LEU A 130 -6.98 -3.73 5.64
CA LEU A 130 -8.31 -4.36 5.60
C LEU A 130 -8.88 -4.55 6.99
N VAL A 131 -8.08 -5.09 7.92
CA VAL A 131 -8.50 -5.28 9.32
C VAL A 131 -8.85 -3.93 9.96
N TYR A 132 -8.02 -2.91 9.73
CA TYR A 132 -8.28 -1.56 10.21
C TYR A 132 -9.57 -0.96 9.65
N ALA A 133 -9.87 -1.20 8.36
CA ALA A 133 -11.07 -0.70 7.69
C ALA A 133 -12.37 -1.16 8.35
N LEU A 134 -12.40 -2.37 8.94
CA LEU A 134 -13.58 -2.87 9.65
C LEU A 134 -13.96 -1.98 10.85
N SER A 135 -12.98 -1.36 11.49
CA SER A 135 -13.18 -0.49 12.66
C SER A 135 -13.37 0.99 12.28
N PHE A 136 -13.08 1.37 11.03
CA PHE A 136 -12.95 2.77 10.64
C PHE A 136 -13.93 3.15 9.53
N ARG A 137 -14.97 3.91 9.90
CA ARG A 137 -16.11 4.24 9.00
C ARG A 137 -15.74 5.09 7.77
N GLU A 138 -14.54 5.65 7.71
CA GLU A 138 -14.10 6.45 6.57
C GLU A 138 -13.61 5.59 5.39
N ILE A 139 -13.21 4.34 5.64
CA ILE A 139 -12.72 3.42 4.61
C ILE A 139 -13.92 2.60 4.12
N GLN A 140 -14.62 3.11 3.09
CA GLN A 140 -15.89 2.54 2.60
C GLN A 140 -15.84 2.02 1.18
N THR A 141 -14.75 2.21 0.46
CA THR A 141 -14.63 1.74 -0.91
C THR A 141 -13.23 1.17 -1.14
N LEU A 142 -13.07 0.39 -2.21
CA LEU A 142 -11.76 -0.08 -2.63
C LEU A 142 -10.77 1.09 -2.83
N ARG A 143 -11.26 2.23 -3.34
CA ARG A 143 -10.45 3.43 -3.49
C ARG A 143 -9.98 3.99 -2.15
N ASP A 144 -10.88 4.10 -1.17
CA ASP A 144 -10.51 4.60 0.16
C ASP A 144 -9.50 3.66 0.84
N TYR A 145 -9.69 2.35 0.67
CA TYR A 145 -8.76 1.32 1.13
C TYR A 145 -7.38 1.50 0.50
N LEU A 146 -7.28 1.63 -0.82
CA LEU A 146 -5.99 1.83 -1.50
C LEU A 146 -5.29 3.12 -1.05
N PHE A 147 -6.04 4.20 -0.79
CA PHE A 147 -5.44 5.42 -0.21
C PHE A 147 -4.97 5.23 1.23
N ALA A 148 -5.67 4.44 2.04
CA ALA A 148 -5.22 4.08 3.38
C ALA A 148 -3.95 3.22 3.34
N VAL A 149 -3.84 2.30 2.36
CA VAL A 149 -2.60 1.55 2.08
C VAL A 149 -1.47 2.49 1.69
N ASP A 150 -1.68 3.41 0.74
CA ASP A 150 -0.67 4.40 0.33
C ASP A 150 -0.21 5.27 1.51
N HIS A 151 -1.12 5.59 2.42
CA HIS A 151 -0.79 6.32 3.65
C HIS A 151 0.09 5.48 4.58
N LEU A 152 -0.26 4.21 4.82
CA LEU A 152 0.51 3.31 5.68
C LEU A 152 1.91 3.08 5.11
N VAL A 153 2.02 2.80 3.80
CA VAL A 153 3.30 2.62 3.09
C VAL A 153 4.21 3.83 3.27
N ARG A 154 3.72 5.04 2.98
CA ARG A 154 4.52 6.27 3.15
C ARG A 154 4.92 6.50 4.60
N THR A 155 4.01 6.27 5.53
CA THR A 155 4.28 6.44 6.97
C THR A 155 5.37 5.47 7.45
N LEU A 156 5.24 4.19 7.08
CA LEU A 156 6.22 3.16 7.42
C LEU A 156 7.57 3.46 6.80
N ALA A 157 7.62 3.77 5.50
CA ALA A 157 8.85 4.13 4.81
C ALA A 157 9.55 5.34 5.46
N ALA A 158 8.79 6.38 5.84
CA ALA A 158 9.35 7.54 6.53
C ALA A 158 9.97 7.18 7.89
N HIS A 159 9.34 6.31 8.66
CA HIS A 159 9.90 5.82 9.94
C HIS A 159 11.14 4.96 9.73
N VAL A 160 11.16 4.12 8.68
CA VAL A 160 12.33 3.32 8.30
C VAL A 160 13.48 4.21 7.88
N ALA A 161 13.26 5.13 6.93
CA ALA A 161 14.30 5.98 6.38
C ALA A 161 14.97 6.90 7.42
N THR A 162 14.20 7.35 8.42
CA THR A 162 14.70 8.23 9.49
C THR A 162 15.26 7.47 10.70
N ASN A 163 15.31 6.13 10.64
CA ASN A 163 15.90 5.32 11.69
C ASN A 163 17.43 5.49 11.68
N GLN A 164 18.00 5.86 12.84
CA GLN A 164 19.44 6.11 12.99
C GLN A 164 20.32 4.88 12.77
N ASN A 165 19.74 3.67 12.81
CA ASN A 165 20.44 2.41 12.62
C ASN A 165 20.35 1.88 11.19
N LEU A 166 19.59 2.52 10.30
CA LEU A 166 19.50 2.11 8.91
C LEU A 166 20.67 2.71 8.12
N ASP A 167 21.31 1.90 7.28
CA ASP A 167 22.26 2.37 6.29
C ASP A 167 21.97 1.89 4.85
N GLU A 168 22.74 2.38 3.88
CA GLU A 168 22.61 2.04 2.46
C GLU A 168 22.81 0.54 2.20
N SER A 169 23.62 -0.14 3.03
CA SER A 169 23.86 -1.56 2.89
C SER A 169 22.63 -2.38 3.29
N ASP A 170 21.90 -1.98 4.34
CA ASP A 170 20.65 -2.65 4.72
C ASP A 170 19.63 -2.62 3.58
N VAL A 171 19.50 -1.47 2.90
CA VAL A 171 18.59 -1.30 1.76
C VAL A 171 19.06 -2.09 0.54
N ALA A 172 20.36 -2.17 0.29
CA ALA A 172 20.92 -2.94 -0.81
C ALA A 172 20.78 -4.46 -0.64
N HIS A 173 20.70 -4.96 0.60
CA HIS A 173 20.62 -6.39 0.89
C HIS A 173 19.19 -6.88 1.22
N SER A 174 18.18 -6.00 1.19
CA SER A 174 16.80 -6.34 1.52
C SER A 174 15.83 -5.86 0.44
N ASP A 175 15.38 -6.79 -0.40
CA ASP A 175 14.43 -6.52 -1.48
C ASP A 175 13.11 -5.96 -0.95
N ALA A 176 12.64 -6.44 0.21
CA ALA A 176 11.45 -5.94 0.88
C ALA A 176 11.59 -4.46 1.32
N LEU A 177 12.73 -4.10 1.93
CA LEU A 177 12.98 -2.70 2.33
C LEU A 177 13.14 -1.83 1.08
N ARG A 178 13.89 -2.28 0.08
CA ARG A 178 14.05 -1.55 -1.18
C ARG A 178 12.71 -1.29 -1.85
N LEU A 179 11.84 -2.31 -1.97
CA LEU A 179 10.50 -2.16 -2.55
C LEU A 179 9.65 -1.14 -1.77
N LEU A 180 9.64 -1.22 -0.43
CA LEU A 180 8.91 -0.28 0.42
C LEU A 180 9.32 1.17 0.13
N LEU A 181 10.62 1.44 0.06
CA LEU A 181 11.14 2.79 -0.22
C LEU A 181 10.81 3.24 -1.65
N LEU A 182 10.95 2.36 -2.65
CA LEU A 182 10.60 2.65 -4.05
C LEU A 182 9.12 3.06 -4.19
N VAL A 183 8.21 2.30 -3.59
CA VAL A 183 6.77 2.59 -3.62
C VAL A 183 6.48 3.93 -2.94
N ALA A 184 7.07 4.19 -1.76
CA ALA A 184 6.86 5.44 -1.02
C ALA A 184 7.31 6.68 -1.81
N VAL A 185 8.49 6.63 -2.45
CA VAL A 185 9.00 7.74 -3.27
C VAL A 185 8.11 7.99 -4.50
N VAL A 186 7.54 6.95 -5.11
CA VAL A 186 6.61 7.10 -6.24
C VAL A 186 5.26 7.68 -5.79
N LEU A 187 4.79 7.34 -4.60
CA LEU A 187 3.55 7.88 -4.04
C LEU A 187 3.66 9.37 -3.67
N ASP A 188 4.86 9.88 -3.37
CA ASP A 188 5.02 11.28 -2.99
C ASP A 188 4.90 12.25 -4.18
N ARG A 189 3.73 12.88 -4.31
CA ARG A 189 3.51 14.00 -5.25
C ARG A 189 3.71 15.37 -4.59
N GLY A 190 3.97 15.39 -3.29
CA GLY A 190 4.08 16.58 -2.47
C GLY A 190 5.40 17.32 -2.64
N TYR A 191 6.49 16.62 -2.98
CA TYR A 191 7.84 17.22 -3.11
C TYR A 191 7.87 18.55 -3.87
N ALA A 192 7.39 18.57 -5.12
CA ALA A 192 7.42 19.79 -5.94
C ALA A 192 6.56 20.91 -5.36
N MET A 193 5.51 20.56 -4.61
CA MET A 193 4.68 21.53 -3.89
C MET A 193 5.38 22.04 -2.64
N LEU A 194 6.01 21.17 -1.84
CA LEU A 194 6.76 21.50 -0.63
C LEU A 194 7.97 22.39 -0.96
N ALA A 195 8.74 22.04 -1.98
CA ALA A 195 9.89 22.82 -2.40
C ALA A 195 9.47 24.22 -2.90
N ARG A 196 8.35 24.32 -3.63
CA ARG A 196 7.76 25.62 -4.01
C ARG A 196 7.31 26.43 -2.80
N LEU A 197 6.67 25.78 -1.82
CA LEU A 197 6.22 26.44 -0.59
C LEU A 197 7.40 26.94 0.25
N ARG A 198 8.48 26.15 0.38
CA ARG A 198 9.72 26.57 1.06
C ARG A 198 10.37 27.76 0.35
N ALA A 199 10.43 27.74 -0.98
CA ALA A 199 10.99 28.84 -1.76
C ALA A 199 10.16 30.14 -1.64
N SER A 200 8.84 30.04 -1.39
CA SER A 200 7.97 31.20 -1.24
C SER A 200 7.78 31.68 0.21
N HIS A 201 8.19 30.89 1.21
CA HIS A 201 8.01 31.16 2.64
C HIS A 201 9.28 30.84 3.42
N THR A 202 10.16 31.84 3.60
CA THR A 202 11.42 31.71 4.35
C THR A 202 11.22 31.38 5.82
N ASP A 203 10.06 31.68 6.38
CA ASP A 203 9.63 31.30 7.73
C ASP A 203 9.45 29.78 7.88
N LEU A 204 9.13 29.04 6.81
CA LEU A 204 9.06 27.57 6.87
C LEU A 204 10.44 26.90 6.94
N GLU A 205 11.50 27.60 6.52
CA GLU A 205 12.86 27.05 6.50
C GLU A 205 13.38 26.69 7.90
N GLU A 206 13.00 27.47 8.92
CA GLU A 206 13.38 27.23 10.31
C GLU A 206 12.66 26.00 10.92
N PHE A 207 11.46 25.66 10.44
CA PHE A 207 10.63 24.58 10.98
C PHE A 207 10.66 23.29 10.17
N LEU A 208 11.37 23.28 9.04
CA LEU A 208 11.70 22.08 8.28
C LEU A 208 13.21 21.80 8.33
N PRO A 209 13.84 21.72 9.53
CA PRO A 209 15.26 21.42 9.63
C PRO A 209 15.52 19.95 9.31
N GLY A 210 16.51 19.71 8.47
CA GLY A 210 16.92 18.37 8.07
C GLY A 210 16.49 18.00 6.65
N GLU A 211 16.94 16.83 6.24
CA GLU A 211 16.58 16.26 4.95
C GLU A 211 15.23 15.55 5.05
N PRO A 212 14.24 15.89 4.21
CA PRO A 212 12.97 15.19 4.14
C PRO A 212 13.18 13.67 4.05
N PRO A 213 12.32 12.85 4.67
CA PRO A 213 12.43 11.40 4.59
C PRO A 213 12.55 10.90 3.15
N GLU A 214 11.84 11.52 2.21
CA GLU A 214 11.87 11.17 0.78
C GLU A 214 13.25 11.39 0.14
N ASP A 215 13.93 12.47 0.50
CA ASP A 215 15.28 12.75 0.00
C ASP A 215 16.28 11.71 0.57
N GLN A 216 16.10 11.30 1.83
CA GLN A 216 16.88 10.20 2.43
C GLN A 216 16.60 8.86 1.73
N MET A 217 15.33 8.55 1.44
CA MET A 217 14.96 7.35 0.67
C MET A 217 15.61 7.33 -0.70
N ILE A 218 15.61 8.46 -1.43
CA ILE A 218 16.25 8.56 -2.75
C ILE A 218 17.75 8.26 -2.65
N ARG A 219 18.43 8.73 -1.61
CA ARG A 219 19.86 8.40 -1.38
C ARG A 219 20.08 6.92 -1.12
N TYR A 220 19.29 6.30 -0.23
CA TYR A 220 19.41 4.86 0.01
C TYR A 220 19.16 4.01 -1.24
N LEU A 221 18.31 4.49 -2.16
CA LEU A 221 17.98 3.80 -3.40
C LEU A 221 19.02 4.01 -4.51
N ASN A 222 19.74 5.14 -4.47
CA ASN A 222 20.76 5.57 -5.43
C ASN A 222 22.09 5.93 -4.73
N PRO A 223 22.80 4.96 -4.14
CA PRO A 223 24.08 5.17 -3.46
C PRO A 223 25.23 5.54 -4.42
#